data_AF-A0A3D5AWR5-F1
#
_entry.id   AF-A0A3D5AWR5-F1
#
_cell.length_a   1.000
_cell.length_b   1.000
_cell.length_c   1.000
_cell.angle_alpha   90.00
_cell.angle_beta   90.00
_cell.angle_gamma   90.00
#
_symmetry.space_group_name_H-M   'P 1'
#
loop_
_entity.id
_entity.type
_entity.pdbx_description
1 polymer ?
#
loop_
_entity_poly.entity_id
_entity_poly.type
_entity_poly.pdbx_seq_one_letter_code
_entity_poly.pdbx_strand_id
1 'polypeptide(L)'
;MLVPVVLLIGGYLVWTFAVINNPRIADMPFGWQLVGNLLKDQWWLALLFVAAFLAFSFALVFYYTHRIAGPIYRFRWLFDELAEGRIQTRVQLREGDCFENLASGILRANSALASSINQMKTAAAAASHELAAVENRALAEHIAAINRALDRFSVVLPAKAAEADADNTA
;
A
#
# COMPACT_ATOMS: atom_id res chain seq x y z
N MET A 1 -6.91 -18.12 -3.94
CA MET A 1 -7.41 -19.38 -4.56
C MET A 1 -6.44 -20.01 -5.56
N LEU A 2 -5.48 -19.29 -6.15
CA LEU A 2 -4.53 -19.86 -7.12
C LEU A 2 -3.51 -20.85 -6.53
N VAL A 3 -3.01 -20.61 -5.32
CA VAL A 3 -1.97 -21.45 -4.69
C VAL A 3 -2.37 -22.93 -4.56
N PRO A 4 -3.54 -23.31 -4.00
CA PRO A 4 -3.92 -24.72 -3.91
C PRO A 4 -4.10 -25.38 -5.28
N VAL A 5 -4.54 -24.63 -6.31
CA VAL A 5 -4.68 -25.16 -7.68
C VAL A 5 -3.32 -25.45 -8.30
N VAL A 6 -2.35 -24.54 -8.14
CA VAL A 6 -0.96 -24.74 -8.59
C VAL A 6 -0.34 -25.95 -7.89
N LEU A 7 -0.67 -26.19 -6.62
CA LEU A 7 -0.17 -27.36 -5.87
C LEU A 7 -0.76 -28.67 -6.37
N LEU A 8 -2.06 -28.71 -6.64
CA LEU A 8 -2.70 -29.91 -7.18
C LEU A 8 -2.16 -30.23 -8.58
N ILE A 9 -1.93 -29.22 -9.42
CA ILE A 9 -1.34 -29.40 -10.75
C ILE A 9 0.11 -29.88 -10.64
N GLY A 10 0.94 -29.25 -9.80
CA GLY A 10 2.34 -29.65 -9.62
C GLY A 10 2.46 -31.07 -9.08
N GLY A 11 1.65 -31.43 -8.09
CA GLY A 11 1.59 -32.80 -7.55
C GLY A 11 1.13 -33.82 -8.60
N TYR A 12 0.12 -33.49 -9.40
CA TYR A 12 -0.35 -34.34 -10.49
C TYR A 12 0.71 -34.54 -11.59
N LEU A 13 1.48 -33.50 -11.93
CA LEU A 13 2.57 -33.59 -12.91
C LEU A 13 3.71 -34.47 -12.40
N VAL A 14 4.10 -34.32 -11.14
CA VAL A 14 5.13 -35.19 -10.53
C VAL A 14 4.65 -36.64 -10.46
N TRP A 15 3.39 -36.86 -10.11
CA TRP A 15 2.78 -38.18 -10.08
C TRP A 15 2.75 -38.84 -11.46
N THR A 16 2.27 -38.14 -12.48
CA THR A 16 2.21 -38.68 -13.85
C THR A 16 3.61 -38.96 -14.38
N PHE A 17 4.57 -38.06 -14.15
CA PHE A 17 5.98 -38.30 -14.50
C PHE A 17 6.55 -39.53 -13.79
N ALA A 18 6.29 -39.70 -12.50
CA ALA A 18 6.73 -40.84 -11.71
C ALA A 18 6.19 -42.17 -12.25
N VAL A 19 4.90 -42.22 -12.60
CA VAL A 19 4.22 -43.42 -13.11
C VAL A 19 4.63 -43.75 -14.56
N ILE A 20 4.74 -42.75 -15.43
CA ILE A 20 5.10 -42.94 -16.85
C ILE A 20 6.54 -43.47 -16.98
N ASN A 21 7.48 -42.94 -16.18
CA ASN A 21 8.89 -43.30 -16.28
C ASN A 21 9.26 -44.57 -15.49
N ASN A 22 8.34 -45.12 -14.69
CA ASN A 22 8.56 -46.36 -13.96
C ASN A 22 7.35 -47.30 -14.08
N PRO A 23 7.30 -48.15 -15.13
CA PRO A 23 6.18 -49.05 -15.39
C PRO A 23 5.93 -50.06 -14.25
N ARG A 24 6.95 -50.35 -13.43
CA ARG A 24 6.82 -51.16 -12.20
C ARG A 24 5.81 -50.60 -11.20
N ILE A 25 5.56 -49.28 -11.21
CA ILE A 25 4.66 -48.61 -10.27
C ILE A 25 3.20 -48.73 -10.72
N ALA A 26 2.95 -48.83 -12.04
CA ALA A 26 1.61 -48.89 -12.61
C ALA A 26 0.85 -50.18 -12.23
N ASP A 27 1.57 -51.28 -12.00
CA ASP A 27 0.99 -52.59 -11.72
C ASP A 27 0.85 -52.89 -10.21
N MET A 28 1.25 -51.96 -9.34
CA MET A 28 1.26 -52.20 -7.89
C MET A 28 -0.13 -51.97 -7.25
N PRO A 29 -0.51 -52.81 -6.26
CA PRO A 29 -1.72 -52.58 -5.48
C PRO A 29 -1.63 -51.27 -4.68
N PHE A 30 -2.72 -50.49 -4.70
CA PHE A 30 -2.79 -49.20 -4.02
C PHE A 30 -2.66 -49.38 -2.49
N GLY A 31 -1.60 -48.83 -1.88
CA GLY A 31 -1.34 -48.95 -0.44
C GLY A 31 0.05 -48.46 0.00
N TRP A 32 0.43 -48.74 1.26
CA TRP A 32 1.70 -48.27 1.84
C TRP A 32 2.96 -48.80 1.16
N GLN A 33 2.88 -49.96 0.50
CA GLN A 33 3.97 -50.51 -0.30
C GLN A 33 4.29 -49.64 -1.52
N LEU A 34 3.29 -48.99 -2.10
CA LEU A 34 3.45 -48.06 -3.21
C LEU A 34 4.25 -46.83 -2.79
N VAL A 35 3.88 -46.26 -1.64
CA VAL A 35 4.55 -45.08 -1.05
C VAL A 35 5.99 -45.41 -0.66
N GLY A 36 6.22 -46.58 -0.05
CA GLY A 36 7.56 -47.02 0.35
C GLY A 36 8.52 -47.21 -0.84
N ASN A 37 8.04 -47.80 -1.94
CA ASN A 37 8.85 -48.00 -3.14
C ASN A 37 9.06 -46.69 -3.92
N LEU A 38 8.07 -45.80 -3.97
CA LEU A 38 8.22 -44.46 -4.53
C LEU A 38 9.29 -43.65 -3.78
N LEU A 39 9.28 -43.66 -2.45
CA LEU A 39 10.34 -43.01 -1.68
C LEU A 39 11.69 -43.68 -1.94
N LYS A 40 11.76 -45.01 -1.98
CA LYS A 40 13.05 -45.71 -2.17
C LYS A 40 13.68 -45.43 -3.53
N ASP A 41 12.89 -45.54 -4.60
CA ASP A 41 13.40 -45.48 -5.97
C ASP A 41 13.39 -44.05 -6.55
N GLN A 42 12.54 -43.17 -6.03
CA GLN A 42 12.29 -41.82 -6.55
C GLN A 42 12.34 -40.72 -5.47
N TRP A 43 13.04 -40.92 -4.33
CA TRP A 43 13.17 -39.89 -3.28
C TRP A 43 13.61 -38.52 -3.81
N TRP A 44 14.45 -38.48 -4.86
CA TRP A 44 14.95 -37.24 -5.44
C TRP A 44 13.85 -36.39 -6.09
N LEU A 45 12.81 -37.03 -6.68
CA LEU A 45 11.64 -36.34 -7.22
C LEU A 45 10.81 -35.71 -6.10
N ALA A 46 10.64 -36.41 -4.98
CA ALA A 46 9.98 -35.87 -3.80
C ALA A 46 10.76 -34.68 -3.22
N LEU A 47 12.09 -34.78 -3.15
CA LEU A 47 12.95 -33.70 -2.67
C LEU A 47 12.90 -32.48 -3.61
N LEU A 48 12.96 -32.70 -4.92
CA LEU A 48 12.83 -31.64 -5.92
C LEU A 48 11.46 -30.95 -5.85
N PHE A 49 10.38 -31.72 -5.67
CA PHE A 49 9.04 -31.16 -5.48
C PHE A 49 8.95 -30.29 -4.22
N VAL A 50 9.47 -30.77 -3.08
CA VAL A 50 9.50 -30.01 -1.83
C VAL A 50 10.35 -28.74 -1.98
N ALA A 51 11.52 -28.83 -2.63
CA ALA A 51 12.39 -27.68 -2.86
C ALA A 51 11.73 -26.63 -3.77
N ALA A 52 11.11 -27.05 -4.87
CA ALA A 52 10.38 -26.17 -5.77
C ALA A 52 9.19 -25.51 -5.06
N PHE A 53 8.47 -26.26 -4.23
CA PHE A 53 7.39 -25.74 -3.41
C PHE A 53 7.85 -24.68 -2.41
N LEU A 54 8.95 -24.95 -1.71
CA LEU A 54 9.53 -23.99 -0.77
C LEU A 54 9.96 -22.73 -1.49
N ALA A 55 10.69 -22.85 -2.60
CA ALA A 55 11.16 -21.72 -3.39
C ALA A 55 9.98 -20.87 -3.90
N PHE A 56 8.93 -21.50 -4.43
CA PHE A 56 7.73 -20.80 -4.89
C PHE A 56 7.00 -20.09 -3.74
N SER A 57 6.88 -20.74 -2.58
CA SER A 57 6.23 -20.16 -1.40
C SER A 57 7.00 -18.95 -0.88
N PHE A 58 8.33 -19.06 -0.76
CA PHE A 58 9.19 -17.95 -0.37
C PHE A 58 9.11 -16.80 -1.37
N ALA A 59 9.12 -17.08 -2.66
CA ALA A 59 8.97 -16.07 -3.70
C ALA A 59 7.64 -15.32 -3.57
N LEU A 60 6.52 -16.02 -3.33
CA LEU A 60 5.23 -15.39 -3.09
C LEU A 60 5.25 -14.49 -1.84
N VAL A 61 5.74 -15.02 -0.72
CA VAL A 61 5.81 -14.27 0.54
C VAL A 61 6.60 -12.99 0.33
N PHE A 62 7.80 -13.10 -0.23
CA PHE A 62 8.66 -11.94 -0.49
C PHE A 62 7.97 -10.93 -1.41
N TYR A 63 7.36 -11.39 -2.51
CA TYR A 63 6.65 -10.56 -3.46
C TYR A 63 5.50 -9.77 -2.80
N TYR A 64 4.65 -10.44 -2.02
CA TYR A 64 3.52 -9.78 -1.36
C TYR A 64 3.97 -8.89 -0.20
N THR A 65 4.97 -9.31 0.58
CA THR A 65 5.52 -8.50 1.67
C THR A 65 6.02 -7.16 1.16
N HIS A 66 6.74 -7.11 0.03
CA HIS A 66 7.22 -5.85 -0.53
C HIS A 66 6.10 -4.92 -1.00
N ARG A 67 5.03 -5.47 -1.59
CA ARG A 67 3.86 -4.70 -2.07
C ARG A 67 2.95 -4.22 -0.94
N ILE A 68 3.12 -4.74 0.27
CA ILE A 68 2.36 -4.36 1.46
C ILE A 68 3.20 -3.40 2.33
N ALA A 69 4.45 -3.75 2.61
CA ALA A 69 5.31 -3.00 3.53
C ALA A 69 5.64 -1.59 2.99
N GLY A 70 5.87 -1.45 1.69
CA GLY A 70 6.15 -0.16 1.06
C GLY A 70 5.03 0.88 1.29
N PRO A 71 3.79 0.58 0.88
CA PRO A 71 2.63 1.44 1.13
C PRO A 71 2.40 1.76 2.61
N ILE A 72 2.53 0.77 3.51
CA ILE A 72 2.34 0.98 4.95
C ILE A 72 3.34 2.02 5.49
N TYR A 73 4.61 1.92 5.10
CA TYR A 73 5.61 2.89 5.53
C TYR A 73 5.30 4.31 5.00
N ARG A 74 4.84 4.41 3.75
CA ARG A 74 4.43 5.68 3.15
C ARG A 74 3.22 6.29 3.86
N PHE A 75 2.24 5.48 4.25
CA PHE A 75 1.09 5.96 5.02
C PHE A 75 1.50 6.45 6.41
N ARG A 76 2.37 5.72 7.11
CA ARG A 76 2.91 6.17 8.40
C ARG A 76 3.55 7.55 8.27
N TRP A 77 4.46 7.72 7.31
CA TRP A 77 5.11 9.01 7.08
C TRP A 77 4.11 10.13 6.80
N LEU A 78 3.07 9.84 6.01
CA LEU A 78 2.02 10.81 5.72
C LEU A 78 1.20 11.19 6.97
N PHE A 79 0.93 10.24 7.87
CA PHE A 79 0.28 10.54 9.14
C PHE A 79 1.18 11.34 10.09
N ASP A 80 2.49 11.08 10.10
CA ASP A 80 3.47 11.85 10.86
C ASP A 80 3.51 13.31 10.36
N GLU A 81 3.53 13.52 9.04
CA GLU A 81 3.45 14.86 8.45
C GLU A 81 2.12 15.56 8.78
N LEU A 82 1.02 14.84 8.72
CA LEU A 82 -0.30 15.37 9.07
C LEU A 82 -0.35 15.81 10.54
N ALA A 83 0.26 15.06 11.46
CA ALA A 83 0.37 15.41 12.88
C ALA A 83 1.23 16.66 13.12
N GLU A 84 2.23 16.87 12.26
CA GLU A 84 3.05 18.09 12.26
C GLU A 84 2.34 19.29 11.62
N GLY A 85 1.13 19.11 11.07
CA GLY A 85 0.35 20.17 10.42
C GLY A 85 0.67 20.35 8.94
N ARG A 86 1.50 19.48 8.36
CA ARG A 86 1.78 19.45 6.92
C ARG A 86 0.75 18.59 6.21
N ILE A 87 -0.19 19.24 5.53
CA ILE A 87 -1.25 18.53 4.81
C ILE A 87 -0.81 18.33 3.37
N GLN A 88 -0.49 17.07 3.04
CA GLN A 88 -0.19 16.67 1.67
C GLN A 88 -1.47 16.38 0.90
N THR A 89 -1.61 17.01 -0.27
CA THR A 89 -2.76 16.83 -1.16
C THR A 89 -2.54 15.76 -2.23
N ARG A 90 -1.49 14.93 -2.11
CA ARG A 90 -1.23 13.82 -3.03
C ARG A 90 -0.68 12.60 -2.31
N VAL A 91 -1.29 11.44 -2.58
CA VAL A 91 -0.79 10.12 -2.17
C VAL A 91 -0.75 9.26 -3.42
N GLN A 92 0.46 8.99 -3.94
CA GLN A 92 0.62 8.03 -5.02
C GLN A 92 1.23 6.76 -4.46
N LEU A 93 0.58 5.62 -4.71
CA LEU A 93 1.19 4.30 -4.56
C LEU A 93 1.79 3.88 -5.90
N ARG A 94 2.70 2.91 -5.89
CA ARG A 94 3.19 2.31 -7.14
C ARG A 94 2.10 1.45 -7.75
N GLU A 95 2.10 1.35 -9.08
CA GLU A 95 1.13 0.52 -9.80
C GLU A 95 1.13 -0.93 -9.30
N GLY A 96 -0.06 -1.37 -8.87
CA GLY A 96 -0.30 -2.70 -8.32
C GLY A 96 0.13 -2.91 -6.86
N ASP A 97 0.64 -1.90 -6.17
CA ASP A 97 0.75 -1.98 -4.72
C ASP A 97 -0.61 -2.32 -4.08
N CYS A 98 -0.58 -2.98 -2.92
CA CYS A 98 -1.81 -3.18 -2.17
C CYS A 98 -2.32 -1.82 -1.64
N PHE A 99 -3.61 -1.75 -1.30
CA PHE A 99 -4.24 -0.60 -0.63
C PHE A 99 -4.50 0.64 -1.50
N GLU A 100 -4.66 0.51 -2.81
CA GLU A 100 -5.10 1.63 -3.68
C GLU A 100 -6.38 2.32 -3.18
N ASN A 101 -7.36 1.54 -2.70
CA ASN A 101 -8.59 2.07 -2.10
C ASN A 101 -8.35 2.85 -0.80
N LEU A 102 -7.37 2.44 0.00
CA LEU A 102 -7.01 3.17 1.21
C LEU A 102 -6.29 4.47 0.85
N ALA A 103 -5.37 4.43 -0.12
CA ALA A 103 -4.67 5.62 -0.60
C ALA A 103 -5.65 6.66 -1.15
N SER A 104 -6.67 6.23 -1.91
CA SER A 104 -7.71 7.14 -2.41
C SER A 104 -8.58 7.70 -1.27
N GLY A 105 -8.91 6.89 -0.25
CA GLY A 105 -9.58 7.35 0.96
C GLY A 105 -8.79 8.40 1.74
N ILE A 106 -7.49 8.17 1.95
CA ILE A 106 -6.57 9.12 2.60
C ILE A 106 -6.48 10.41 1.79
N LEU A 107 -6.37 10.31 0.47
CA LEU A 107 -6.32 11.47 -0.41
C LEU A 107 -7.58 12.34 -0.29
N ARG A 108 -8.77 11.72 -0.27
CA ARG A 108 -10.05 12.42 -0.09
C ARG A 108 -10.15 13.07 1.29
N ALA A 109 -9.66 12.40 2.33
CA ALA A 109 -9.65 12.96 3.68
C ALA A 109 -8.72 14.18 3.77
N ASN A 110 -7.50 14.08 3.23
CA ASN A 110 -6.54 15.17 3.21
C ASN A 110 -7.03 16.37 2.38
N SER A 111 -7.66 16.13 1.23
CA SER A 111 -8.19 17.22 0.41
C SER A 111 -9.36 17.95 1.08
N ALA A 112 -10.26 17.21 1.75
CA ALA A 112 -11.32 17.80 2.54
C ALA A 112 -10.76 18.65 3.70
N LEU A 113 -9.77 18.12 4.42
CA LEU A 113 -9.13 18.83 5.53
C LEU A 113 -8.40 20.11 5.05
N ALA A 114 -7.65 20.01 3.95
CA ALA A 114 -6.98 21.15 3.33
C ALA A 114 -7.98 22.24 2.92
N SER A 115 -9.11 21.84 2.33
CA SER A 115 -10.18 22.76 1.95
C SER A 115 -10.78 23.47 3.18
N SER A 116 -11.10 22.72 4.24
CA SER A 116 -11.62 23.29 5.48
C SER A 116 -10.65 24.28 6.14
N ILE A 117 -9.35 23.98 6.16
CA ILE A 117 -8.34 24.89 6.71
C ILE A 117 -8.19 26.16 5.86
N ASN A 118 -8.21 26.03 4.54
CA ASN A 118 -8.18 27.21 3.66
C ASN A 118 -9.42 28.07 3.85
N GLN A 119 -10.61 27.48 3.98
CA GLN A 119 -11.84 28.21 4.29
C GLN A 119 -11.73 28.96 5.63
N MET A 120 -11.20 28.31 6.68
CA MET A 120 -10.97 28.95 7.98
C MET A 120 -9.96 30.09 7.89
N LYS A 121 -8.88 29.93 7.12
CA LYS A 121 -7.90 31.02 6.90
C LYS A 121 -8.52 32.21 6.19
N THR A 122 -9.32 31.99 5.15
CA THR A 122 -10.03 33.06 4.44
C THR A 122 -11.04 33.77 5.35
N ALA A 123 -11.81 33.02 6.15
CA ALA A 123 -12.77 33.59 7.09
C ALA A 123 -12.08 34.41 8.20
N ALA A 124 -10.96 33.91 8.73
CA ALA A 124 -10.17 34.63 9.74
C ALA A 124 -9.53 35.91 9.17
N ALA A 125 -9.08 35.88 7.91
CA ALA A 125 -8.58 37.06 7.22
C ALA A 125 -9.68 38.12 7.01
N ALA A 126 -10.88 37.70 6.57
CA ALA A 126 -12.03 38.60 6.43
C ALA A 126 -12.44 39.22 7.78
N ALA A 127 -12.54 38.41 8.83
CA ALA A 127 -12.84 38.90 10.18
C ALA A 127 -11.78 39.87 10.72
N SER A 128 -10.50 39.62 10.42
CA SER A 128 -9.40 40.54 10.78
C SER A 128 -9.55 41.89 10.08
N HIS A 129 -9.99 41.90 8.82
CA HIS A 129 -10.20 43.11 8.03
C HIS A 129 -11.40 43.92 8.54
N GLU A 130 -12.53 43.27 8.86
CA GLU A 130 -13.70 43.93 9.46
C GLU A 130 -13.41 44.47 10.86
N LEU A 131 -12.61 43.76 11.65
CA LEU A 131 -12.19 44.22 12.96
C LEU A 131 -11.30 45.47 12.90
N ALA A 132 -10.52 45.67 11.83
CA ALA A 132 -9.76 46.92 11.67
C ALA A 132 -10.69 48.16 11.64
N ALA A 133 -11.98 47.98 11.33
CA ALA A 133 -13.00 49.03 11.40
C ALA A 133 -13.70 49.16 12.77
N VAL A 134 -13.44 48.24 13.71
CA VAL A 134 -14.12 48.16 15.02
C VAL A 134 -13.08 48.14 16.15
N GLU A 135 -13.07 49.15 17.03
CA GLU A 135 -12.16 49.22 18.19
C GLU A 135 -12.54 48.23 19.32
N ASN A 136 -12.58 46.93 19.04
CA ASN A 136 -12.85 45.90 20.03
C ASN A 136 -11.58 45.05 20.31
N ARG A 137 -10.88 45.40 21.38
CA ARG A 137 -9.65 44.71 21.84
C ARG A 137 -9.86 43.23 22.12
N ALA A 138 -10.98 42.85 22.72
CA ALA A 138 -11.25 41.45 23.05
C ALA A 138 -11.44 40.60 21.79
N LEU A 139 -12.12 41.13 20.78
CA LEU A 139 -12.31 40.44 19.50
C LEU A 139 -10.98 40.33 18.71
N ALA A 140 -10.11 41.33 18.82
CA ALA A 140 -8.75 41.31 18.27
C ALA A 140 -7.90 40.15 18.81
N GLU A 141 -7.94 39.95 20.12
CA GLU A 141 -7.19 38.86 20.76
C GLU A 141 -7.69 37.48 20.32
N HIS A 142 -9.00 37.29 20.17
CA HIS A 142 -9.58 36.02 19.71
C HIS A 142 -9.19 35.71 18.25
N ILE A 143 -9.27 36.68 17.35
CA ILE A 143 -8.90 36.50 15.95
C ILE A 143 -7.38 36.24 15.83
N ALA A 144 -6.56 36.92 16.61
CA ALA A 144 -5.12 36.67 16.67
C ALA A 144 -4.76 35.28 17.23
N ALA A 145 -5.57 34.72 18.13
CA ALA A 145 -5.41 33.35 18.61
C ALA A 145 -5.79 32.31 17.53
N ILE A 146 -6.87 32.56 16.78
CA ILE A 146 -7.30 31.70 15.66
C ILE A 146 -6.24 31.71 14.56
N ASN A 147 -5.72 32.88 14.16
CA ASN A 147 -4.67 32.98 13.15
C ASN A 147 -3.40 32.20 13.58
N ARG A 148 -2.97 32.34 14.83
CA ARG A 148 -1.84 31.55 15.37
C ARG A 148 -2.08 30.04 15.31
N ALA A 149 -3.31 29.59 15.57
CA ALA A 149 -3.66 28.17 15.48
C ALA A 149 -3.67 27.66 14.03
N LEU A 150 -4.11 28.50 13.09
CA LEU A 150 -4.16 28.18 11.66
C LEU A 150 -2.78 28.25 10.98
N ASP A 151 -1.87 29.08 11.48
CA ASP A 151 -0.50 29.21 10.97
C ASP A 151 0.33 27.93 11.13
N ARG A 152 -0.01 27.10 12.13
CA ARG A 152 0.60 25.77 12.29
C ARG A 152 0.34 24.87 11.08
N PHE A 153 -0.76 25.07 10.35
CA PHE A 153 -1.11 24.23 9.23
C PHE A 153 -0.56 24.79 7.91
N SER A 154 0.34 24.05 7.29
CA SER A 154 0.82 24.32 5.93
C SER A 154 0.17 23.35 4.95
N VAL A 155 -0.63 23.87 4.02
CA VAL A 155 -1.14 23.08 2.90
C VAL A 155 -0.04 23.06 1.84
N VAL A 156 0.63 21.93 1.68
CA VAL A 156 1.70 21.77 0.68
C VAL A 156 1.04 21.48 -0.67
N LEU A 157 1.00 22.50 -1.53
CA LEU A 157 0.63 22.38 -2.93
C LEU A 157 1.83 21.86 -3.74
N PRO A 158 1.61 21.06 -4.80
CA PRO A 158 2.69 20.43 -5.53
C PRO A 158 3.59 21.45 -6.25
N ALA A 159 4.90 21.26 -6.17
CA ALA A 159 5.91 22.02 -6.93
C ALA A 159 5.66 22.03 -8.45
N LYS A 160 4.94 21.04 -8.99
CA LYS A 160 4.61 20.95 -10.42
C LYS A 160 3.59 21.99 -10.90
N ALA A 161 2.84 22.64 -9.99
CA ALA A 161 2.00 23.78 -10.36
C ALA A 161 2.82 25.07 -10.56
N ALA A 162 4.03 25.16 -9.98
CA ALA A 162 4.93 26.30 -10.19
C ALA A 162 5.66 26.23 -11.55
N GLU A 163 5.85 25.03 -12.12
CA GLU A 163 6.42 24.87 -13.47
C GLU A 163 5.38 25.06 -14.59
N ALA A 164 4.11 24.70 -14.34
CA ALA A 164 3.06 24.86 -15.35
C ALA A 164 2.62 26.32 -15.58
N ASP A 165 2.88 27.22 -14.63
CA ASP A 165 2.60 28.66 -14.77
C ASP A 165 3.80 29.44 -15.36
N ALA A 166 5.00 28.87 -15.28
CA ALA A 166 6.21 29.40 -15.92
C ALA A 166 6.27 29.13 -17.44
N ASP A 167 5.59 28.07 -17.92
CA ASP A 167 5.54 27.71 -19.35
C ASP A 167 4.39 28.40 -20.10
N ASN A 168 3.45 29.05 -19.39
CA ASN A 168 2.35 29.81 -20.00
C ASN A 168 2.61 31.33 -20.03
N THR A 169 3.81 31.76 -19.63
CA THR A 169 4.25 33.17 -19.65
C THR A 169 5.52 33.42 -20.46
N ALA A 170 5.95 32.44 -21.26
CA ALA A 170 7.09 32.54 -22.20
C ALA A 170 6.63 32.63 -23.66
#